data_AF-A0A7V9HX41-F1
#
_entry.id   AF-A0A7V9HX41-F1
#
_cell.length_a   1.000
_cell.length_b   1.000
_cell.length_c   1.000
_cell.angle_alpha   90.00
_cell.angle_beta   90.00
_cell.angle_gamma   90.00
#
_symmetry.space_group_name_H-M   'P 1'
#
loop_
_entity.id
_entity.type
_entity.pdbx_description
1 polymer ?
#
loop_
_entity_poly.entity_id
_entity_poly.type
_entity_poly.pdbx_seq_one_letter_code
_entity_poly.pdbx_strand_id
1 'polypeptide(L)'
;MIEDFGGRVATVWSELRPTTRGLVERALQASNASSSQVRNVPYDPRADLELSRLLTALDDRALEPGASLDTEKGDQLKHVADTCAAVLQEKTQSAEVFAQLVRRAEHQRDYRRIDVLADALTSRFAPSEICELARSEDVVVRALANEALAQFPTSVLVGLLSDPVDSEIARDALRRQAMEYGSEDARQIINALDQVDEL
;
A
#
# COMPACT_ATOMS: atom_id res chain seq x y z
N MET A 1 21.58 -13.12 13.00
CA MET A 1 20.12 -13.19 13.23
C MET A 1 19.33 -12.91 11.95
N ILE A 2 19.39 -11.71 11.35
CA ILE A 2 18.79 -11.46 10.02
C ILE A 2 19.77 -11.78 8.87
N GLU A 3 21.06 -11.61 9.12
CA GLU A 3 22.14 -11.90 8.17
C GLU A 3 22.27 -13.40 7.84
N ASP A 4 21.70 -14.27 8.68
CA ASP A 4 21.78 -15.73 8.51
C ASP A 4 20.74 -16.27 7.51
N PHE A 5 19.82 -15.42 7.04
CA PHE A 5 18.75 -15.83 6.12
C PHE A 5 19.20 -15.95 4.65
N GLY A 6 20.40 -15.45 4.32
CA GLY A 6 21.01 -15.57 3.00
C GLY A 6 21.78 -14.31 2.59
N GLY A 7 22.72 -14.46 1.65
CA GLY A 7 23.64 -13.38 1.26
C GLY A 7 22.93 -12.12 0.75
N ARG A 8 21.81 -12.25 0.02
CA ARG A 8 21.02 -11.11 -0.46
C ARG A 8 20.33 -10.35 0.67
N VAL A 9 19.70 -11.07 1.62
CA VAL A 9 19.06 -10.46 2.80
C VAL A 9 20.10 -9.78 3.69
N ALA A 10 21.25 -10.42 3.91
CA ALA A 10 22.36 -9.85 4.68
C ALA A 10 22.91 -8.57 4.03
N THR A 11 23.07 -8.55 2.71
CA THR A 11 23.55 -7.38 1.97
C THR A 11 22.57 -6.20 2.15
N VAL A 12 21.28 -6.42 1.87
CA VAL A 12 20.26 -5.38 2.01
C VAL A 12 20.17 -4.89 3.46
N TRP A 13 20.24 -5.80 4.44
CA TRP A 13 20.25 -5.45 5.86
C TRP A 13 21.44 -4.57 6.25
N SER A 14 22.64 -4.87 5.73
CA SER A 14 23.86 -4.11 6.01
C SER A 14 23.83 -2.69 5.43
N GLU A 15 23.15 -2.52 4.30
CA GLU A 15 22.99 -1.23 3.60
C GLU A 15 21.94 -0.31 4.24
N LEU A 16 21.09 -0.83 5.13
CA LEU A 16 20.08 -0.02 5.83
C LEU A 16 20.73 1.08 6.67
N ARG A 17 20.13 2.26 6.64
CA ARG A 17 20.51 3.34 7.56
C ARG A 17 20.25 2.95 9.02
N PRO A 18 21.05 3.43 9.98
CA PRO A 18 20.85 3.14 11.40
C PRO A 18 19.45 3.49 11.90
N THR A 19 18.83 4.54 11.36
CA THR A 19 17.46 4.98 11.69
C THR A 19 16.41 3.94 11.29
N THR A 20 16.51 3.41 10.07
CA THR A 20 15.60 2.40 9.52
C THR A 20 15.82 1.05 10.19
N ARG A 21 17.08 0.65 10.39
CA ARG A 21 17.45 -0.56 11.13
C ARG A 21 16.91 -0.53 12.55
N GLY A 22 17.12 0.57 13.28
CA GLY A 22 16.61 0.74 14.63
C GLY A 22 15.09 0.81 14.71
N LEU A 23 14.39 1.11 13.61
CA LEU A 23 12.93 1.03 13.53
C LEU A 23 12.47 -0.44 13.47
N VAL A 24 13.09 -1.25 12.62
CA VAL A 24 12.82 -2.70 12.52
C VAL A 24 13.17 -3.41 13.83
N GLU A 25 14.34 -3.12 14.41
CA GLU A 25 14.76 -3.73 15.68
C GLU A 25 13.80 -3.39 16.84
N ARG A 26 13.33 -2.15 16.92
CA ARG A 26 12.31 -1.76 17.90
C ARG A 26 10.99 -2.45 17.65
N ALA A 27 10.57 -2.59 16.40
CA ALA A 27 9.34 -3.31 16.05
C ALA A 27 9.44 -4.81 16.40
N LEU A 28 10.58 -5.45 16.15
CA LEU A 28 10.85 -6.84 16.53
C LEU A 28 10.84 -7.03 18.05
N GLN A 29 11.42 -6.10 18.81
CA GLN A 29 11.38 -6.11 20.26
C GLN A 29 9.97 -5.85 20.80
N ALA A 30 9.21 -4.94 20.19
CA ALA A 30 7.83 -4.62 20.54
C ALA A 30 6.83 -5.70 20.10
N SER A 31 7.16 -6.58 19.15
CA SER A 31 6.33 -7.76 18.89
C SER A 31 6.44 -8.81 19.99
N ASN A 32 7.52 -8.78 20.78
CA ASN A 32 7.76 -9.69 21.91
C ASN A 32 7.31 -9.11 23.27
N ALA A 33 7.11 -7.80 23.36
CA ALA A 33 6.62 -7.09 24.54
C ALA A 33 5.28 -6.43 24.22
N SER A 34 4.25 -6.60 25.04
CA SER A 34 2.89 -6.05 24.84
C SER A 34 2.79 -4.50 24.91
N SER A 35 3.83 -3.76 24.54
CA SER A 35 3.91 -2.31 24.55
C SER A 35 3.87 -1.71 23.14
N SER A 36 2.73 -1.10 22.80
CA SER A 36 2.48 -0.37 21.56
C SER A 36 3.27 0.96 21.46
N GLN A 37 4.58 0.90 21.22
CA GLN A 37 5.48 2.06 21.19
C GLN A 37 6.12 2.38 19.81
N VAL A 38 5.41 2.14 18.70
CA VAL A 38 5.84 2.60 17.35
C VAL A 38 5.23 3.98 16.96
N ARG A 39 4.58 4.67 17.91
CA ARG A 39 3.63 5.73 17.53
C ARG A 39 4.24 7.07 17.04
N ASN A 40 5.49 7.42 17.37
CA ASN A 40 5.96 8.81 17.18
C ASN A 40 7.20 9.00 16.29
N VAL A 41 7.54 8.06 15.40
CA VAL A 41 8.58 8.34 14.40
C VAL A 41 7.94 9.12 13.24
N PRO A 42 8.49 10.30 12.86
CA PRO A 42 8.01 11.05 11.69
C PRO A 42 8.20 10.21 10.42
N TYR A 43 7.31 10.39 9.46
CA TYR A 43 7.39 9.72 8.16
C TYR A 43 8.72 10.07 7.46
N ASP A 44 9.44 9.06 6.99
CA ASP A 44 10.66 9.20 6.20
C ASP A 44 10.51 8.39 4.89
N PRO A 45 10.33 9.05 3.73
CA PRO A 45 10.18 8.38 2.44
C PRO A 45 11.36 7.46 2.09
N ARG A 46 12.56 7.76 2.60
CA ARG A 46 13.73 6.90 2.37
C ARG A 46 13.67 5.63 3.21
N ALA A 47 13.04 5.68 4.39
CA ALA A 47 12.82 4.49 5.20
C ALA A 47 11.82 3.54 4.53
N ASP A 48 10.77 4.07 3.89
CA ASP A 48 9.82 3.27 3.09
C ASP A 48 10.54 2.50 1.98
N LEU A 49 11.40 3.17 1.21
CA LEU A 49 12.17 2.54 0.12
C LEU A 49 13.15 1.47 0.62
N GLU A 50 13.82 1.72 1.74
CA GLU A 50 14.77 0.77 2.32
C GLU A 50 14.05 -0.47 2.87
N LEU A 51 12.91 -0.27 3.53
CA LEU A 51 12.09 -1.35 4.07
C LEU A 51 11.36 -2.14 2.98
N SER A 52 10.90 -1.50 1.91
CA SER A 52 10.28 -2.18 0.77
C SER A 52 11.26 -3.13 0.08
N ARG A 53 12.52 -2.69 -0.08
CA ARG A 53 13.62 -3.52 -0.61
C ARG A 53 13.94 -4.68 0.32
N LEU A 54 14.02 -4.44 1.62
CA LEU A 54 14.24 -5.50 2.61
C LEU A 54 13.09 -6.52 2.58
N LEU A 55 11.85 -6.06 2.58
CA LEU A 55 10.67 -6.93 2.52
C LEU A 55 10.67 -7.76 1.23
N THR A 56 10.99 -7.17 0.09
CA THR A 56 11.11 -7.92 -1.18
C THR A 56 12.18 -9.01 -1.08
N ALA A 57 13.35 -8.70 -0.50
CA ALA A 57 14.41 -9.68 -0.33
C ALA A 57 14.03 -10.83 0.62
N LEU A 58 13.28 -10.53 1.68
CA LEU A 58 12.75 -11.53 2.61
C LEU A 58 11.70 -12.42 1.93
N ASP A 59 10.81 -11.82 1.13
CA ASP A 59 9.73 -12.53 0.45
C ASP A 59 10.26 -13.43 -0.66
N ASP A 60 11.19 -12.93 -1.47
CA ASP A 60 11.88 -13.72 -2.48
C ASP A 60 12.56 -14.93 -1.85
N ARG A 61 13.19 -14.74 -0.67
CA ARG A 61 13.85 -15.82 0.06
C ARG A 61 12.85 -16.82 0.64
N ALA A 62 11.68 -16.38 1.08
CA ALA A 62 10.62 -17.26 1.56
C ALA A 62 10.03 -18.13 0.44
N LEU A 63 10.05 -17.63 -0.81
CA LEU A 63 9.53 -18.30 -1.99
C LEU A 63 10.53 -19.22 -2.68
N GLU A 64 11.84 -19.08 -2.40
CA GLU A 64 12.92 -19.80 -3.08
C GLU A 64 12.86 -21.32 -2.80
N PRO A 65 12.48 -22.16 -3.79
CA PRO A 65 12.37 -23.59 -3.60
C PRO A 65 13.76 -24.23 -3.71
N GLY A 66 14.29 -24.73 -2.59
CA GLY A 66 15.60 -25.41 -2.55
C GLY A 66 16.57 -24.87 -1.50
N ALA A 67 16.22 -23.75 -0.86
CA ALA A 67 16.88 -23.31 0.35
C ALA A 67 16.41 -24.16 1.53
N SER A 68 17.17 -25.18 1.91
CA SER A 68 16.95 -25.93 3.15
C SER A 68 17.25 -25.01 4.35
N LEU A 69 16.37 -24.05 4.61
CA LEU A 69 16.31 -23.37 5.89
C LEU A 69 15.68 -24.35 6.88
N ASP A 70 16.32 -24.51 8.04
CA ASP A 70 15.71 -25.21 9.16
C ASP A 70 14.32 -24.61 9.41
N THR A 71 13.33 -25.43 9.79
CA THR A 71 11.95 -24.98 10.01
C THR A 71 11.89 -23.77 10.95
N GLU A 72 12.74 -23.74 11.96
CA GLU A 72 12.88 -22.61 12.90
C GLU A 72 13.37 -21.32 12.22
N LYS A 73 14.36 -21.40 11.32
CA LYS A 73 14.84 -20.24 10.55
C LYS A 73 13.81 -19.76 9.54
N GLY A 74 13.02 -20.68 8.98
CA GLY A 74 11.88 -20.35 8.13
C GLY A 74 10.82 -19.55 8.87
N ASP A 75 10.48 -19.97 10.09
CA ASP A 75 9.49 -19.25 10.93
C ASP A 75 10.03 -17.89 11.40
N GLN A 76 11.31 -17.80 11.75
CA GLN A 76 11.95 -16.52 12.08
C GLN A 76 11.98 -15.57 10.88
N LEU A 77 12.26 -16.06 9.68
CA LEU A 77 12.25 -15.25 8.46
C LEU A 77 10.86 -14.67 8.20
N LYS A 78 9.81 -15.50 8.30
CA LYS A 78 8.42 -15.04 8.17
C LYS A 78 8.09 -13.98 9.21
N HIS A 79 8.47 -14.20 10.47
CA HIS A 79 8.23 -13.24 11.54
C HIS A 79 8.88 -11.88 11.28
N VAL A 80 10.13 -11.86 10.77
CA VAL A 80 10.81 -10.61 10.39
C VAL A 80 10.12 -9.94 9.20
N ALA A 81 9.73 -10.71 8.18
CA ALA A 81 9.00 -10.19 7.02
C ALA A 81 7.66 -9.58 7.43
N ASP A 82 6.91 -10.24 8.30
CA ASP A 82 5.62 -9.77 8.81
C ASP A 82 5.77 -8.51 9.67
N THR A 83 6.83 -8.42 10.46
CA THR A 83 7.16 -7.23 11.25
C THR A 83 7.50 -6.05 10.34
N CYS A 84 8.30 -6.26 9.29
CA CYS A 84 8.62 -5.23 8.29
C CYS A 84 7.36 -4.76 7.55
N ALA A 85 6.49 -5.70 7.15
CA ALA A 85 5.22 -5.39 6.52
C ALA A 85 4.28 -4.63 7.46
N ALA A 86 4.24 -4.96 8.75
CA ALA A 86 3.44 -4.25 9.74
C ALA A 86 3.93 -2.81 9.95
N VAL A 87 5.24 -2.61 10.03
CA VAL A 87 5.87 -1.29 10.08
C VAL A 87 5.50 -0.44 8.86
N LEU A 88 5.65 -1.00 7.66
CA LEU A 88 5.29 -0.32 6.42
C LEU A 88 3.79 0.01 6.41
N GLN A 89 2.94 -0.95 6.80
CA GLN A 89 1.50 -0.76 6.90
C GLN A 89 1.10 0.31 7.92
N GLU A 90 1.88 0.63 8.95
CA GLU A 90 1.55 1.71 9.88
C GLU A 90 1.97 3.10 9.38
N LYS A 91 3.03 3.18 8.58
CA LYS A 91 3.73 4.45 8.31
C LYS A 91 3.70 4.89 6.86
N THR A 92 3.45 3.97 5.93
CA THR A 92 3.63 4.27 4.52
C THR A 92 2.64 5.29 3.99
N GLN A 93 3.17 6.20 3.19
CA GLN A 93 2.42 7.12 2.32
C GLN A 93 2.90 6.95 0.87
N SER A 94 3.46 5.79 0.52
CA SER A 94 3.94 5.50 -0.82
C SER A 94 3.00 4.55 -1.54
N ALA A 95 2.53 4.95 -2.72
CA ALA A 95 1.69 4.13 -3.60
C ALA A 95 2.37 2.80 -3.99
N GLU A 96 3.69 2.82 -4.21
CA GLU A 96 4.48 1.63 -4.55
C GLU A 96 4.49 0.62 -3.40
N VAL A 97 4.72 1.11 -2.18
CA VAL A 97 4.71 0.28 -0.97
C VAL A 97 3.30 -0.26 -0.70
N PHE A 98 2.26 0.55 -0.90
CA PHE A 98 0.87 0.10 -0.82
C PHE A 98 0.62 -1.08 -1.76
N ALA A 99 1.00 -0.95 -3.03
CA ALA A 99 0.85 -2.02 -4.02
C ALA A 99 1.64 -3.28 -3.63
N GLN A 100 2.85 -3.13 -3.08
CA GLN A 100 3.63 -4.25 -2.56
C GLN A 100 2.92 -4.97 -1.41
N LEU A 101 2.35 -4.24 -0.45
CA LEU A 101 1.64 -4.81 0.69
C LEU A 101 0.36 -5.54 0.26
N VAL A 102 -0.37 -4.99 -0.71
CA VAL A 102 -1.57 -5.65 -1.29
C VAL A 102 -1.19 -6.96 -1.97
N ARG A 103 -0.16 -6.97 -2.84
CA ARG A 103 0.34 -8.20 -3.48
C ARG A 103 0.76 -9.26 -2.47
N ARG A 104 1.46 -8.84 -1.41
CA ARG A 104 1.86 -9.74 -0.33
C ARG A 104 0.64 -10.35 0.36
N ALA A 105 -0.35 -9.54 0.72
CA ALA A 105 -1.56 -10.01 1.39
C ALA A 105 -2.38 -10.94 0.48
N GLU A 106 -2.48 -10.63 -0.81
CA GLU A 106 -3.14 -11.50 -1.81
C GLU A 106 -2.44 -12.85 -1.92
N HIS A 107 -1.11 -12.87 -2.06
CA HIS A 107 -0.33 -14.11 -2.15
C HIS A 107 -0.50 -14.98 -0.88
N GLN A 108 -0.60 -14.34 0.29
CA GLN A 108 -0.85 -15.02 1.56
C GLN A 108 -2.32 -15.37 1.81
N ARG A 109 -3.23 -14.95 0.92
CA ARG A 109 -4.70 -15.05 1.07
C ARG A 109 -5.21 -14.40 2.36
N ASP A 110 -4.54 -13.36 2.83
CA ASP A 110 -4.93 -12.60 4.02
C ASP A 110 -5.84 -11.43 3.63
N TYR A 111 -7.10 -11.76 3.32
CA TYR A 111 -8.09 -10.78 2.87
C TYR A 111 -8.43 -9.74 3.93
N ARG A 112 -8.32 -10.10 5.22
CA ARG A 112 -8.51 -9.13 6.32
C ARG A 112 -7.48 -8.01 6.27
N ARG A 113 -6.24 -8.35 5.89
CA ARG A 113 -5.18 -7.36 5.74
C ARG A 113 -5.42 -6.46 4.53
N ILE A 114 -5.99 -6.99 3.45
CA ILE A 114 -6.42 -6.20 2.29
C ILE A 114 -7.50 -5.20 2.70
N ASP A 115 -8.49 -5.60 3.49
CA ASP A 115 -9.54 -4.70 3.99
C ASP A 115 -8.94 -3.54 4.82
N VAL A 116 -8.02 -3.85 5.74
CA VAL A 116 -7.34 -2.82 6.55
C VAL A 116 -6.51 -1.86 5.68
N LEU A 117 -5.88 -2.37 4.62
CA LEU A 117 -5.15 -1.53 3.67
C LEU A 117 -6.12 -0.63 2.88
N ALA A 118 -7.26 -1.17 2.44
CA ALA A 118 -8.28 -0.41 1.74
C ALA A 118 -8.86 0.73 2.60
N ASP A 119 -9.19 0.44 3.86
CA ASP A 119 -9.68 1.45 4.82
C ASP A 119 -8.66 2.58 5.05
N ALA A 120 -7.36 2.26 4.94
CA ALA A 120 -6.30 3.23 5.10
C ALA A 120 -6.09 4.12 3.86
N LEU A 121 -6.62 3.78 2.68
CA LEU A 121 -6.38 4.52 1.44
C LEU A 121 -6.82 5.99 1.54
N THR A 122 -8.08 6.22 1.89
CA THR A 122 -8.69 7.56 1.89
C THR A 122 -8.14 8.46 3.01
N SER A 123 -7.55 7.87 4.05
CA SER A 123 -6.98 8.60 5.18
C SER A 123 -5.50 8.96 5.01
N ARG A 124 -4.79 8.30 4.09
CA ARG A 124 -3.33 8.42 3.94
C ARG A 124 -2.85 9.01 2.64
N PHE A 125 -3.63 8.84 1.57
CA PHE A 125 -3.24 9.26 0.23
C PHE A 125 -4.08 10.45 -0.21
N ALA A 126 -3.44 11.37 -0.93
CA ALA A 126 -4.17 12.42 -1.63
C ALA A 126 -5.02 11.81 -2.76
N PRO A 127 -6.15 12.44 -3.15
CA PRO A 127 -7.00 11.92 -4.21
C PRO A 127 -6.25 11.64 -5.53
N SER A 128 -5.27 12.48 -5.89
CA SER A 128 -4.41 12.29 -7.07
C SER A 128 -3.51 11.06 -6.97
N GLU A 129 -2.99 10.73 -5.79
CA GLU A 129 -2.20 9.51 -5.57
C GLU A 129 -3.09 8.26 -5.68
N ILE A 130 -4.36 8.36 -5.25
CA ILE A 130 -5.33 7.27 -5.43
C ILE A 130 -5.69 7.13 -6.93
N CYS A 131 -5.75 8.22 -7.70
CA CYS A 131 -5.85 8.15 -9.16
C CYS A 131 -4.65 7.44 -9.80
N GLU A 132 -3.42 7.65 -9.31
CA GLU A 132 -2.26 6.86 -9.76
C GLU A 132 -2.42 5.38 -9.47
N LEU A 133 -2.88 5.02 -8.27
CA LEU A 133 -3.18 3.62 -7.92
C LEU A 133 -4.29 3.03 -8.79
N ALA A 134 -5.27 3.83 -9.21
CA ALA A 134 -6.31 3.42 -10.15
C ALA A 134 -5.80 3.17 -11.59
N ARG A 135 -4.57 3.62 -11.92
CA ARG A 135 -3.86 3.27 -13.17
C ARG A 135 -2.87 2.12 -13.02
N SER A 136 -2.70 1.60 -11.81
CA SER A 136 -1.78 0.48 -11.55
C SER A 136 -2.10 -0.71 -12.46
N GLU A 137 -1.07 -1.42 -12.93
CA GLU A 137 -1.24 -2.66 -13.70
C GLU A 137 -1.85 -3.78 -12.84
N ASP A 138 -1.63 -3.71 -11.53
CA ASP A 138 -2.15 -4.65 -10.54
C ASP A 138 -3.67 -4.53 -10.40
N VAL A 139 -4.38 -5.61 -10.69
CA VAL A 139 -5.84 -5.66 -10.75
C VAL A 139 -6.47 -5.37 -9.38
N VAL A 140 -5.91 -5.92 -8.31
CA VAL A 140 -6.46 -5.77 -6.96
C VAL A 140 -6.23 -4.35 -6.49
N VAL A 141 -5.01 -3.82 -6.63
CA VAL A 141 -4.71 -2.42 -6.28
C VAL A 141 -5.59 -1.46 -7.04
N ARG A 142 -5.74 -1.66 -8.35
CA ARG A 142 -6.59 -0.84 -9.21
C ARG A 142 -8.05 -0.88 -8.77
N ALA A 143 -8.57 -2.06 -8.43
CA ALA A 143 -9.95 -2.20 -7.94
C ALA A 143 -10.16 -1.47 -6.62
N LEU A 144 -9.25 -1.63 -5.65
CA LEU A 144 -9.32 -0.94 -4.35
C LEU A 144 -9.28 0.57 -4.50
N ALA A 145 -8.41 1.10 -5.36
CA ALA A 145 -8.32 2.53 -5.63
C ALA A 145 -9.59 3.08 -6.29
N ASN A 146 -10.14 2.33 -7.25
CA ASN A 146 -11.39 2.68 -7.93
C ASN A 146 -12.60 2.71 -6.97
N GLU A 147 -12.68 1.74 -6.05
CA GLU A 147 -13.68 1.69 -4.99
C GLU A 147 -13.51 2.88 -4.03
N ALA A 148 -12.28 3.14 -3.59
CA ALA A 148 -11.99 4.28 -2.72
C ALA A 148 -12.43 5.61 -3.37
N LEU A 149 -12.12 5.81 -4.66
CA LEU A 149 -12.53 6.99 -5.44
C LEU A 149 -14.05 7.13 -5.56
N ALA A 150 -14.77 6.03 -5.76
CA ALA A 150 -16.24 6.04 -5.81
C ALA A 150 -16.87 6.49 -4.48
N GLN A 151 -16.16 6.37 -3.36
CA GLN A 151 -16.62 6.81 -2.04
C GLN A 151 -16.21 8.25 -1.67
N PHE A 152 -15.41 8.94 -2.49
CA PHE A 152 -15.02 10.33 -2.22
C PHE A 152 -16.20 11.31 -2.33
N PRO A 153 -16.16 12.47 -1.66
CA PRO A 153 -17.13 13.53 -1.92
C PRO A 153 -17.11 13.97 -3.40
N THR A 154 -18.28 14.15 -4.01
CA THR A 154 -18.43 14.58 -5.41
C THR A 154 -17.61 15.84 -5.73
N SER A 155 -17.53 16.78 -4.79
CA SER A 155 -16.76 18.03 -4.94
C SER A 155 -15.25 17.79 -5.11
N VAL A 156 -14.70 16.76 -4.47
CA VAL A 156 -13.28 16.39 -4.61
C VAL A 156 -13.04 15.83 -6.02
N LEU A 157 -13.91 14.94 -6.50
CA LEU A 157 -13.82 14.38 -7.84
C LEU A 157 -13.96 15.46 -8.93
N VAL A 158 -14.86 16.43 -8.73
CA VAL A 158 -14.99 17.58 -9.63
C VAL A 158 -13.70 18.39 -9.69
N GLY A 159 -13.00 18.57 -8.56
CA GLY A 159 -11.69 19.23 -8.53
C GLY A 159 -10.64 18.52 -9.41
N LEU A 160 -10.65 17.18 -9.41
CA LEU A 160 -9.73 16.36 -10.19
C LEU A 160 -9.99 16.43 -11.70
N LEU A 161 -11.19 16.81 -12.15
CA LEU A 161 -11.50 16.97 -13.58
C LEU A 161 -10.65 18.06 -14.26
N SER A 162 -10.09 18.98 -13.48
CA SER A 162 -9.21 20.04 -14.00
C SER A 162 -7.80 19.54 -14.37
N ASP A 163 -7.39 18.38 -13.84
CA ASP A 163 -6.11 17.74 -14.18
C ASP A 163 -6.31 16.77 -15.35
N PRO A 164 -5.67 16.97 -16.52
CA PRO A 164 -5.84 16.10 -17.66
C PRO A 164 -5.45 14.64 -17.36
N VAL A 165 -4.50 14.40 -16.44
CA VAL A 165 -4.04 13.05 -16.10
C VAL A 165 -5.07 12.29 -15.27
N ASP A 166 -5.74 12.98 -14.35
CA ASP A 166 -6.70 12.37 -13.42
C ASP A 166 -8.16 12.50 -13.87
N SER A 167 -8.44 13.34 -14.86
CA SER A 167 -9.79 13.67 -15.34
C SER A 167 -10.61 12.44 -15.77
N GLU A 168 -10.02 11.51 -16.51
CA GLU A 168 -10.72 10.31 -16.97
C GLU A 168 -11.14 9.43 -15.79
N ILE A 169 -10.25 9.24 -14.82
CA ILE A 169 -10.50 8.43 -13.63
C ILE A 169 -11.53 9.09 -12.72
N ALA A 170 -11.43 10.41 -12.56
CA ALA A 170 -12.41 11.18 -11.80
C ALA A 170 -13.80 11.10 -12.44
N ARG A 171 -13.89 11.14 -13.77
CA ARG A 171 -15.15 10.97 -14.51
C ARG A 171 -15.73 9.57 -14.33
N ASP A 172 -14.89 8.53 -14.38
CA ASP A 172 -15.34 7.16 -14.16
C ASP A 172 -15.80 6.93 -12.71
N ALA A 173 -15.13 7.54 -11.73
CA ALA A 173 -15.56 7.52 -10.34
C ALA A 173 -16.93 8.22 -10.16
N LEU A 174 -17.13 9.39 -10.79
CA LEU A 174 -18.42 10.08 -10.80
C LEU A 174 -19.51 9.20 -11.44
N ARG A 175 -19.21 8.52 -12.56
CA ARG A 175 -20.15 7.59 -13.20
C ARG A 175 -20.55 6.46 -12.27
N ARG A 176 -19.61 5.84 -11.56
CA ARG A 176 -19.93 4.85 -10.51
C ARG A 176 -20.81 5.46 -9.42
N GLN A 177 -20.51 6.66 -8.93
CA GLN A 177 -21.35 7.32 -7.94
C GLN A 177 -22.80 7.50 -8.41
N ALA A 178 -22.99 7.93 -9.66
CA ALA A 178 -24.32 8.17 -10.21
C ALA A 178 -25.11 6.87 -10.48
N MET A 179 -24.42 5.81 -10.89
CA MET A 179 -25.03 4.53 -11.29
C MET A 179 -25.16 3.54 -10.13
N GLU A 180 -24.10 3.33 -9.36
CA GLU A 180 -24.01 2.29 -8.33
C GLU A 180 -24.48 2.82 -6.96
N TYR A 181 -24.14 4.06 -6.61
CA TYR A 181 -24.49 4.67 -5.32
C TYR A 181 -25.69 5.62 -5.40
N GLY A 182 -26.25 5.84 -6.60
CA GLY A 182 -27.43 6.66 -6.80
C GLY A 182 -27.26 8.15 -6.50
N SER A 183 -26.03 8.68 -6.56
CA SER A 183 -25.74 10.10 -6.29
C SER A 183 -26.36 11.02 -7.36
N GLU A 184 -27.30 11.87 -6.94
CA GLU A 184 -27.94 12.85 -7.84
C GLU A 184 -26.96 13.95 -8.26
N ASP A 185 -26.11 14.41 -7.34
CA ASP A 185 -25.09 15.43 -7.62
C ASP A 185 -24.11 14.93 -8.70
N ALA A 186 -23.61 13.69 -8.56
CA ALA A 186 -22.72 13.11 -9.57
C ALA A 186 -23.43 12.97 -10.93
N ARG A 187 -24.71 12.60 -10.94
CA ARG A 187 -25.51 12.48 -12.16
C ARG A 187 -25.67 13.83 -12.88
N GLN A 188 -25.91 14.91 -12.13
CA GLN A 188 -26.00 16.26 -12.71
C GLN A 188 -24.68 16.68 -13.36
N ILE A 189 -23.55 16.42 -12.68
CA ILE A 189 -22.22 16.74 -13.21
C ILE A 189 -21.91 15.95 -14.48
N ILE A 190 -22.14 14.64 -14.51
CA ILE A 190 -21.87 13.81 -15.71
C ILE A 190 -22.70 14.29 -16.90
N ASN A 191 -23.98 14.55 -16.70
CA ASN A 191 -24.86 15.04 -17.77
C ASN A 191 -24.35 16.37 -18.35
N ALA A 192 -23.79 17.25 -17.52
CA ALA A 192 -23.20 18.50 -17.98
C ALA A 192 -21.90 18.27 -18.76
N LEU A 193 -21.05 17.33 -18.34
CA LEU A 193 -19.81 16.96 -19.04
C LEU A 193 -20.10 16.32 -20.41
N ASP A 194 -21.06 15.40 -20.47
CA ASP A 194 -21.44 14.74 -21.73
C ASP A 194 -21.97 15.76 -22.76
N GLN A 195 -22.70 16.80 -22.33
CA GLN A 195 -23.15 17.89 -23.22
C GLN A 195 -22.00 18.76 -23.75
N VAL A 196 -20.89 18.88 -23.01
CA VAL A 196 -19.72 19.66 -23.44
C VAL A 196 -18.89 18.89 -24.46
N ASP A 197 -18.80 17.56 -24.34
CA ASP A 197 -18.05 16.72 -25.28
C ASP A 197 -18.76 16.53 -26.64
N GLU A 198 -20.07 16.75 -26.70
CA GLU A 198 -20.88 16.67 -27.92
C GLU A 198 -20.83 17.94 -28.80
N LEU A 199 -20.18 19.02 -28.32
CA LEU A 199 -20.06 20.33 -29.00
C LEU A 199 -18.70 20.50 -29.70
#